data_AF-A0A9N8VZE2-F1
#
_entry.id   AF-A0A9N8VZE2-F1
#
_cell.length_a   1.000
_cell.length_b   1.000
_cell.length_c   1.000
_cell.angle_alpha   90.00
_cell.angle_beta   90.00
_cell.angle_gamma   90.00
#
_symmetry.space_group_name_H-M   'P 1'
#
loop_
_entity.id
_entity.type
_entity.pdbx_description
1 polymer ?
#
loop_
_entity_poly.entity_id
_entity_poly.type
_entity_poly.pdbx_seq_one_letter_code
_entity_poly.pdbx_strand_id
1 'polypeptide(L)'
;ANVDQKFWGEFYPSRQDQEILNFCIYYTKRHDAKFCNDPGMKLFGTLKIKTNDKYLGLNRPIEFAFTFGKMEIKATAKNKTSDKIYQESTFELNI
;
A
#
# COMPACT_ATOMS: atom_id res chain seq x y z
N ALA A 1 -7.24 -16.57 -1.93
CA ALA A 1 -6.60 -15.74 -2.96
C ALA A 1 -5.98 -16.67 -3.98
N ASN A 2 -6.10 -16.36 -5.27
CA ASN A 2 -5.40 -17.09 -6.32
C ASN A 2 -3.94 -16.62 -6.38
N VAL A 3 -3.05 -17.47 -6.89
CA VAL A 3 -1.67 -17.06 -7.20
C VAL A 3 -1.73 -15.91 -8.21
N ASP A 4 -0.88 -14.91 -7.99
CA ASP A 4 -0.79 -13.69 -8.80
C ASP A 4 -2.04 -12.81 -8.81
N GLN A 5 -3.02 -13.07 -7.94
CA GLN A 5 -4.15 -12.17 -7.73
C GLN A 5 -3.66 -10.80 -7.26
N LYS A 6 -3.93 -9.76 -8.05
CA LYS A 6 -3.61 -8.36 -7.73
C LYS A 6 -4.73 -7.74 -6.90
N PHE A 7 -4.41 -7.38 -5.65
CA PHE A 7 -5.21 -6.49 -4.83
C PHE A 7 -4.70 -5.06 -5.04
N TRP A 8 -5.58 -4.09 -5.28
CA TRP A 8 -5.15 -2.73 -5.58
C TRP A 8 -6.18 -1.70 -5.13
N GLY A 9 -5.71 -0.46 -4.99
CA GLY A 9 -6.55 0.69 -4.70
C GLY A 9 -5.86 2.00 -5.08
N GLU A 10 -6.66 3.04 -5.25
CA GLU A 10 -6.17 4.40 -5.41
C GLU A 10 -6.25 5.15 -4.07
N PHE A 11 -5.17 5.83 -3.74
CA PHE A 11 -5.01 6.55 -2.49
C PHE A 11 -4.42 7.94 -2.73
N TYR A 12 -4.61 8.80 -1.75
CA TYR A 12 -4.13 10.18 -1.75
C TYR A 12 -3.38 10.46 -0.45
N PRO A 13 -2.41 11.40 -0.45
CA PRO A 13 -1.75 11.84 0.77
C PRO A 13 -2.77 12.35 1.79
N SER A 14 -2.52 12.14 3.07
CA SER A 14 -3.35 12.68 4.14
C SER A 14 -3.01 14.13 4.48
N ARG A 15 -1.79 14.58 4.14
CA ARG A 15 -1.34 15.97 4.25
C ARG A 15 -0.74 16.46 2.95
N GLN A 16 -0.95 17.74 2.64
CA GLN A 16 -0.45 18.36 1.40
C GLN A 16 1.06 18.17 1.23
N ASP A 17 1.81 18.30 2.31
CA ASP A 17 3.28 18.27 2.36
C ASP A 17 3.86 16.88 2.70
N GLN A 18 3.04 15.83 2.70
CA GLN A 18 3.47 14.50 3.09
C GLN A 18 4.45 13.89 2.07
N GLU A 19 5.67 13.60 2.53
CA GLU A 19 6.73 12.94 1.73
C GLU A 19 6.77 11.43 1.91
N ILE A 20 6.36 10.95 3.08
CA ILE A 20 6.42 9.54 3.46
C ILE A 20 4.99 9.03 3.57
N LEU A 21 4.68 7.98 2.82
CA LEU A 21 3.40 7.28 2.92
C LEU A 21 3.64 5.85 3.38
N ASN A 22 2.77 5.40 4.28
CA ASN A 22 2.77 4.04 4.81
C ASN A 22 1.49 3.35 4.37
N PHE A 23 1.62 2.25 3.63
CA PHE A 23 0.52 1.34 3.33
C PHE A 23 0.61 0.14 4.25
N CYS A 24 -0.24 0.12 5.27
CA CYS A 24 -0.35 -0.99 6.22
C CYS A 24 -1.29 -2.06 5.65
N ILE A 25 -0.78 -3.27 5.48
CA ILE A 25 -1.54 -4.39 4.91
C ILE A 25 -2.00 -5.27 6.06
N TYR A 26 -3.31 -5.48 6.15
CA TYR A 26 -3.93 -6.32 7.17
C TYR A 26 -4.55 -7.57 6.56
N TYR A 27 -4.62 -8.63 7.36
CA TYR A 27 -5.31 -9.86 6.98
C TYR A 27 -6.13 -10.40 8.15
N THR A 28 -7.17 -11.16 7.80
CA THR A 28 -7.97 -11.91 8.76
C THR A 28 -8.57 -13.15 8.10
N LYS A 29 -9.00 -14.11 8.91
CA LYS A 29 -9.82 -15.25 8.47
C LYS A 29 -11.32 -14.97 8.54
N ARG A 30 -11.72 -13.84 9.14
CA ARG A 30 -13.12 -13.43 9.25
C ARG A 30 -13.64 -12.90 7.93
N HIS A 31 -14.86 -13.28 7.56
CA HIS A 31 -15.50 -12.82 6.32
C HIS A 31 -16.23 -11.48 6.47
N ASP A 32 -16.53 -11.06 7.71
CA ASP A 32 -17.33 -9.87 8.03
C ASP A 32 -16.49 -8.65 8.45
N ALA A 33 -15.16 -8.79 8.51
CA ALA A 33 -14.28 -7.71 8.94
C ALA A 33 -14.13 -6.65 7.83
N LYS A 34 -14.14 -5.38 8.25
CA LYS A 34 -14.11 -4.19 7.38
C LYS A 34 -12.98 -3.23 7.73
N PHE A 35 -12.61 -3.12 9.00
CA PHE A 35 -11.64 -2.14 9.49
C PHE A 35 -10.39 -2.82 10.06
N CYS A 36 -9.27 -2.12 10.03
CA CYS A 36 -7.97 -2.64 10.50
C CYS A 36 -7.94 -2.95 12.00
N ASN A 37 -8.85 -2.37 12.79
CA ASN A 37 -9.00 -2.59 14.22
C ASN A 37 -10.10 -3.61 14.58
N ASP A 38 -10.72 -4.25 13.59
CA ASP A 38 -11.73 -5.26 13.85
C ASP A 38 -11.13 -6.49 14.56
N PRO A 39 -11.89 -7.18 15.43
CA PRO A 39 -11.42 -8.38 16.13
C PRO A 39 -10.85 -9.42 15.16
N GLY A 40 -9.61 -9.85 15.39
CA GLY A 40 -8.95 -10.86 14.57
C GLY A 40 -8.30 -10.34 13.28
N MET A 41 -8.26 -9.02 13.04
CA MET A 41 -7.33 -8.43 12.08
C MET A 41 -5.89 -8.48 12.61
N LYS A 42 -4.96 -8.77 11.70
CA LYS A 42 -3.52 -8.80 11.99
C LYS A 42 -2.78 -7.99 10.95
N LEU A 43 -1.86 -7.13 11.39
CA LEU A 43 -0.93 -6.44 10.50
C LEU A 43 0.02 -7.48 9.89
N PHE A 44 0.03 -7.59 8.57
CA PHE A 44 0.93 -8.44 7.81
C PHE A 44 2.28 -7.76 7.56
N GLY A 45 2.24 -6.48 7.22
CA GLY A 45 3.43 -5.71 6.90
C GLY A 45 3.08 -4.30 6.44
N THR A 46 4.11 -3.49 6.29
CA THR A 46 4.00 -2.08 5.92
C THR A 46 4.89 -1.79 4.71
N LEU A 47 4.29 -1.28 3.64
CA LEU A 47 5.04 -0.66 2.55
C LEU A 47 5.21 0.82 2.86
N LYS A 48 6.45 1.23 3.12
CA LYS A 48 6.84 2.64 3.25
C LYS A 48 7.37 3.14 1.92
N ILE A 49 6.88 4.27 1.44
CA ILE A 49 7.36 4.92 0.22
C ILE A 49 7.75 6.36 0.50
N LYS A 50 8.76 6.86 -0.21
CA LYS A 50 9.13 8.27 -0.23
C LYS A 50 8.78 8.87 -1.59
N THR A 51 7.94 9.91 -1.61
CA THR A 51 7.48 10.51 -2.87
C THR A 51 8.43 11.55 -3.41
N ASN A 52 9.22 12.22 -2.55
CA ASN A 52 10.10 13.36 -2.84
C ASN A 52 9.47 14.55 -3.59
N ASP A 53 8.19 14.46 -3.99
CA ASP A 53 7.42 15.48 -4.68
C ASP A 53 6.14 15.81 -3.89
N LYS A 54 5.96 17.11 -3.60
CA LYS A 54 4.82 17.71 -2.89
C LYS A 54 4.03 18.70 -3.75
N TYR A 55 4.46 18.96 -4.98
CA TYR A 55 4.02 20.11 -5.78
C TYR A 55 2.49 20.17 -5.98
N LEU A 56 1.84 19.01 -6.06
CA LEU A 56 0.38 18.91 -6.24
C LEU A 56 -0.42 18.79 -4.94
N GLY A 57 0.21 18.95 -3.77
CA GLY A 57 -0.48 18.89 -2.48
C GLY A 57 -1.21 17.57 -2.26
N LEU A 58 -2.53 17.62 -2.05
CA LEU A 58 -3.37 16.42 -1.93
C LEU A 58 -3.70 15.77 -3.29
N ASN A 59 -3.54 16.47 -4.41
CA ASN A 59 -3.87 15.98 -5.76
C ASN A 59 -2.74 15.11 -6.34
N ARG A 60 -2.23 14.17 -5.53
CA ARG A 60 -1.18 13.22 -5.89
C ARG A 60 -1.74 11.81 -5.84
N PRO A 61 -2.47 11.34 -6.87
CA PRO A 61 -3.04 9.99 -6.88
C PRO A 61 -1.94 8.92 -6.90
N ILE A 62 -2.05 7.96 -5.98
CA ILE A 62 -1.14 6.83 -5.84
C ILE A 62 -1.92 5.53 -6.04
N GLU A 63 -1.50 4.71 -7.00
CA GLU A 63 -1.98 3.32 -7.10
C GLU A 63 -1.12 2.45 -6.20
N PHE A 64 -1.72 1.87 -5.16
CA PHE A 64 -1.13 0.79 -4.40
C PHE A 64 -1.56 -0.54 -5.00
N ALA A 65 -0.63 -1.49 -5.11
CA ALA A 65 -0.92 -2.86 -5.51
C ALA A 65 -0.16 -3.86 -4.67
N PHE A 66 -0.80 -4.98 -4.38
CA PHE A 66 -0.28 -6.08 -3.59
C PHE A 66 -0.66 -7.43 -4.21
N THR A 67 0.31 -8.32 -4.34
CA THR A 67 0.14 -9.63 -4.98
C THR A 67 0.85 -10.71 -4.16
N PHE A 68 0.18 -11.85 -3.98
CA PHE A 68 0.82 -13.10 -3.53
C PHE A 68 1.22 -13.92 -4.75
N GLY A 69 2.50 -13.89 -5.08
CA GLY A 69 3.08 -14.80 -6.06
C GLY A 69 3.26 -16.20 -5.49
N LYS A 70 3.78 -17.11 -6.32
CA LYS A 70 3.99 -18.51 -5.92
C LYS A 70 5.01 -18.66 -4.77
N MET A 71 6.03 -17.80 -4.75
CA MET A 71 7.13 -17.84 -3.76
C MET A 71 7.44 -16.47 -3.14
N GLU A 72 6.84 -15.40 -3.67
CA GLU A 72 7.14 -14.03 -3.27
C GLU A 72 5.85 -13.25 -3.02
N ILE A 73 5.98 -12.19 -2.23
CA ILE A 73 4.99 -11.13 -2.15
C ILE A 73 5.52 -9.93 -2.91
N LYS A 74 4.63 -9.21 -3.56
CA LYS A 74 4.98 -7.99 -4.28
C LYS A 74 4.04 -6.87 -3.82
N ALA A 75 4.62 -5.83 -3.23
CA ALA A 75 3.94 -4.59 -2.90
C ALA A 75 4.54 -3.46 -3.73
N THR A 76 3.71 -2.68 -4.42
CA THR A 76 4.16 -1.56 -5.27
C THR A 76 3.29 -0.34 -5.03
N ALA A 77 3.89 0.84 -5.14
CA ALA A 77 3.17 2.09 -5.24
C ALA A 77 3.58 2.83 -6.50
N LYS A 78 2.60 3.31 -7.25
CA LYS A 78 2.80 4.01 -8.53
C LYS A 78 2.18 5.40 -8.46
N ASN A 79 2.95 6.41 -8.84
CA ASN A 79 2.43 7.76 -9.07
C ASN A 79 1.56 7.73 -10.34
N LYS A 80 0.24 7.92 -10.21
CA LYS A 80 -0.67 7.83 -11.37
C LYS A 80 -0.55 9.01 -12.33
N THR A 81 -0.03 10.15 -11.88
CA THR A 81 0.17 11.33 -12.73
C THR A 81 1.33 11.12 -13.71
N SER A 82 2.42 10.49 -13.26
CA SER A 82 3.60 10.22 -14.09
C SER A 82 3.69 8.78 -14.61
N ASP A 83 2.80 7.89 -14.15
CA ASP A 83 2.82 6.44 -14.38
C ASP A 83 4.13 5.75 -13.91
N LYS A 84 4.89 6.37 -13.02
CA LYS A 84 6.16 5.85 -12.48
C LYS A 84 5.98 5.18 -11.12
N ILE A 85 6.64 4.04 -10.93
CA ILE A 85 6.74 3.36 -9.63
C ILE A 85 7.68 4.15 -8.72
N TYR A 86 7.27 4.38 -7.47
CA TYR A 86 8.15 4.97 -6.45
C TYR A 86 9.28 3.98 -6.12
N GLN A 87 10.53 4.38 -6.38
CA GLN A 87 11.70 3.52 -6.23
C GLN A 87 12.22 3.49 -4.78
N GLU A 88 12.15 4.62 -4.09
CA GLU A 88 12.52 4.72 -2.67
C GLU A 88 11.40 4.13 -1.81
N SER A 89 11.48 2.82 -1.59
CA SER A 89 10.51 2.07 -0.79
C SER A 89 11.15 1.01 0.08
N THR A 90 10.49 0.68 1.18
CA THR A 90 10.87 -0.42 2.07
C THR A 90 9.63 -1.20 2.42
N PHE A 91 9.73 -2.52 2.39
CA PHE A 91 8.67 -3.40 2.82
C PHE A 91 9.09 -4.15 4.08
N GLU A 92 8.41 -3.90 5.18
CA GLU A 92 8.68 -4.52 6.47
C GLU A 92 7.55 -5.49 6.81
N LEU A 93 7.91 -6.77 6.97
CA LEU A 93 6.97 -7.77 7.46
C LEU A 93 6.79 -7.63 8.97
N ASN A 94 5.55 -7.79 9.42
CA ASN A 94 5.21 -7.88 10.83
C ASN A 94 4.95 -9.35 11.18
N ILE A 95 6.03 -10.06 11.54
CA ILE A 95 6.08 -11.49 11.83
C ILE A 95 6.48 -11.75 13.27
#